data_AF-A0A6J2TGL1-F1
#
_entry.id   AF-A0A6J2TGL1-F1
#
_cell.length_a   1.000
_cell.length_b   1.000
_cell.length_c   1.000
_cell.angle_alpha   90.00
_cell.angle_beta   90.00
_cell.angle_gamma   90.00
#
_symmetry.space_group_name_H-M   'P 1'
#
loop_
_entity.id
_entity.type
_entity.pdbx_description
1 polymer ?
#
loop_
_entity_poly.entity_id
_entity_poly.type
_entity_poly.pdbx_seq_one_letter_code
_entity_poly.pdbx_strand_id
1 'polypeptide(L)'
;MGGKDISLEFSAIPKLHGKDNFWTWRILLHAYLEALGLWHANQPIESPQARYIVLSTVEGRLLEPAYDDQPCQYIFHNLEDRFGPGS
;
A
#
# COMPACT_ATOMS: atom_id res chain seq x y z
N MET A 1 -33.54 1.55 -7.61
CA MET A 1 -32.43 2.52 -7.66
C MET A 1 -31.15 1.72 -7.59
N GLY A 2 -30.49 1.47 -8.73
CA GLY A 2 -29.19 0.80 -8.73
C GLY A 2 -28.17 1.80 -8.22
N GLY A 3 -27.70 1.63 -6.98
CA GLY A 3 -26.50 2.32 -6.53
C GLY A 3 -25.41 1.96 -7.54
N LYS A 4 -24.77 2.97 -8.14
CA LYS A 4 -23.50 2.71 -8.82
C LYS A 4 -22.63 2.05 -7.75
N ASP A 5 -22.28 0.79 -7.95
CA ASP A 5 -21.12 0.23 -7.28
C ASP A 5 -19.96 1.17 -7.62
N ILE A 6 -19.61 2.04 -6.67
CA ILE A 6 -18.41 2.86 -6.79
C ILE A 6 -17.28 1.87 -6.55
N SER A 7 -16.94 1.11 -7.59
CA SER A 7 -15.74 0.29 -7.58
C SER A 7 -14.57 1.24 -7.41
N LEU A 8 -13.91 1.19 -6.25
CA LEU A 8 -12.69 1.95 -6.04
C LEU A 8 -11.69 1.55 -7.13
N GLU A 9 -11.27 2.52 -7.93
CA GLU A 9 -10.34 2.25 -9.01
C GLU A 9 -8.93 2.08 -8.43
N PHE A 10 -8.42 0.85 -8.47
CA PHE A 10 -7.06 0.54 -8.04
C PHE A 10 -6.00 1.41 -8.74
N SER A 11 -6.25 1.81 -10.00
CA SER A 11 -5.42 2.71 -10.79
C SER A 11 -5.30 4.13 -10.24
N ALA A 12 -6.17 4.53 -9.30
CA ALA A 12 -6.11 5.85 -8.68
C ALA A 12 -4.99 5.96 -7.63
N ILE A 13 -4.42 4.84 -7.16
CA ILE A 13 -3.28 4.87 -6.23
C ILE A 13 -2.00 5.14 -7.05
N PRO A 14 -1.34 6.30 -6.86
CA PRO A 14 -0.09 6.57 -7.55
C PRO A 14 0.99 5.61 -7.06
N LYS A 15 1.96 5.28 -7.91
CA LYS A 15 3.11 4.49 -7.46
C LYS A 15 3.93 5.30 -6.45
N LEU A 16 4.31 4.68 -5.34
CA LEU A 16 5.30 5.22 -4.41
C LEU A 16 6.62 5.41 -5.16
N HIS A 17 7.09 6.67 -5.22
CA HIS A 17 8.33 7.04 -5.90
C HIS A 17 9.34 7.69 -4.94
N GLY A 18 9.01 7.83 -3.66
CA GLY A 18 9.94 8.23 -2.61
C GLY A 18 9.26 9.06 -1.54
N LYS A 19 10.07 9.84 -0.82
CA LYS A 19 9.63 10.69 0.29
C LYS A 19 8.57 11.71 -0.14
N ASP A 20 8.70 12.27 -1.34
CA ASP A 20 7.85 13.35 -1.85
C ASP A 20 6.37 12.97 -1.96
N ASN A 21 6.07 11.68 -2.21
CA ASN A 21 4.69 11.22 -2.36
C ASN A 21 4.27 10.15 -1.35
N PHE A 22 5.12 9.81 -0.38
CA PHE A 22 4.82 8.76 0.60
C PHE A 22 3.48 8.98 1.30
N TRP A 23 3.22 10.19 1.77
CA TRP A 23 1.98 10.48 2.49
C TRP A 23 0.73 10.33 1.61
N THR A 24 0.78 10.85 0.39
CA THR A 24 -0.32 10.70 -0.57
C THR A 24 -0.54 9.23 -0.92
N TRP A 25 0.52 8.47 -1.17
CA TRP A 25 0.47 7.03 -1.42
C TRP A 25 -0.16 6.28 -0.24
N ARG A 26 0.30 6.53 0.99
CA ARG A 26 -0.20 5.88 2.20
C ARG A 26 -1.68 6.12 2.40
N ILE A 27 -2.15 7.36 2.25
CA ILE A 27 -3.56 7.72 2.47
C ILE A 27 -4.46 6.96 1.49
N LEU A 28 -4.10 6.92 0.21
CA LEU A 28 -4.89 6.26 -0.83
C LEU A 28 -4.84 4.73 -0.69
N LEU A 29 -3.67 4.18 -0.38
CA LEU A 29 -3.49 2.75 -0.11
C LEU A 29 -4.31 2.31 1.11
N HIS A 30 -4.29 3.08 2.20
CA HIS A 30 -5.09 2.83 3.40
C HIS A 30 -6.57 2.78 3.06
N ALA A 31 -7.12 3.83 2.42
CA ALA A 31 -8.53 3.89 2.07
C ALA A 31 -8.97 2.71 1.19
N TYR A 32 -8.11 2.31 0.23
CA TYR A 32 -8.39 1.18 -0.65
C TYR A 32 -8.38 -0.16 0.10
N LEU A 33 -7.36 -0.41 0.93
CA LEU A 33 -7.28 -1.64 1.72
C LEU A 33 -8.39 -1.72 2.77
N GLU A 34 -8.74 -0.61 3.42
CA GLU A 34 -9.82 -0.55 4.41
C GLU A 34 -11.18 -0.92 3.78
N ALA A 35 -11.49 -0.38 2.59
CA ALA A 35 -12.71 -0.72 1.86
C ALA A 35 -12.80 -2.21 1.47
N LEU A 36 -11.66 -2.89 1.36
CA LEU A 36 -11.58 -4.33 1.09
C LEU A 36 -11.51 -5.18 2.37
N GLY A 37 -11.51 -4.58 3.56
CA GLY A 37 -11.31 -5.30 4.82
C GLY A 37 -9.88 -5.83 5.01
N LEU A 38 -8.91 -5.26 4.29
CA LEU A 38 -7.50 -5.66 4.28
C LEU A 38 -6.60 -4.75 5.12
N TRP A 39 -7.18 -3.89 5.96
CA TRP A 39 -6.46 -2.98 6.85
C TRP A 39 -6.90 -3.21 8.31
N HIS A 40 -5.93 -3.31 9.22
CA HIS A 40 -6.19 -3.48 10.65
C HIS A 40 -5.02 -2.91 11.48
N ALA A 41 -5.33 -2.30 12.63
CA ALA A 41 -4.31 -1.79 13.56
C ALA A 41 -3.25 -0.87 12.89
N ASN A 42 -3.70 0.03 12.00
CA ASN A 42 -2.86 0.99 11.25
C ASN A 42 -1.83 0.36 10.28
N GLN A 43 -2.12 -0.84 9.78
CA GLN A 43 -1.28 -1.54 8.82
C GLN A 43 -2.11 -2.48 7.91
N PRO A 44 -1.57 -2.89 6.75
CA PRO A 44 -2.15 -3.97 5.96
C PRO A 44 -2.21 -5.29 6.75
N ILE A 45 -3.26 -6.09 6.55
CA ILE A 45 -3.33 -7.44 7.09
C ILE A 45 -2.36 -8.38 6.36
N GLU A 46 -1.94 -9.45 7.02
CA GLU A 46 -1.13 -10.48 6.38
C GLU A 46 -2.02 -11.35 5.47
N SER A 47 -1.97 -11.08 4.16
CA SER A 47 -2.63 -11.88 3.14
C SER A 47 -1.96 -11.71 1.77
N PRO A 48 -2.05 -12.72 0.87
CA PRO A 48 -1.54 -12.58 -0.49
C PRO A 48 -2.13 -11.37 -1.24
N GLN A 49 -3.41 -11.07 -1.03
CA GLN A 49 -4.09 -9.95 -1.70
C GLN A 49 -3.56 -8.59 -1.22
N ALA A 50 -3.46 -8.39 0.11
CA ALA A 50 -2.90 -7.15 0.66
C ALA A 50 -1.45 -6.95 0.21
N ARG A 51 -0.65 -8.02 0.24
CA ARG A 51 0.75 -8.00 -0.21
C ARG A 51 0.87 -7.61 -1.69
N TYR A 52 0.05 -8.19 -2.56
CA TYR A 52 0.01 -7.84 -3.98
C TYR A 52 -0.31 -6.35 -4.18
N ILE A 53 -1.34 -5.84 -3.49
CA ILE A 53 -1.75 -4.43 -3.56
C ILE A 53 -0.63 -3.49 -3.10
N VAL A 54 0.01 -3.77 -1.96
CA VAL A 54 1.14 -2.97 -1.47
C VAL A 54 2.26 -2.95 -2.52
N LEU A 55 2.70 -4.10 -3.01
CA LEU A 55 3.84 -4.19 -3.94
C LEU A 55 3.53 -3.55 -5.31
N SER A 56 2.32 -3.71 -5.83
CA SER A 56 1.93 -3.18 -7.15
C SER A 56 1.80 -1.65 -7.17
N THR A 57 1.64 -1.02 -6.00
CA THR A 57 1.62 0.44 -5.84
C THR A 57 2.99 1.03 -5.51
N VAL A 58 4.09 0.27 -5.65
CA VAL A 58 5.46 0.75 -5.44
C VAL A 58 6.22 0.80 -6.76
N GLU A 59 7.04 1.84 -6.98
CA GLU A 59 7.96 1.86 -8.11
C GLU A 59 8.96 0.69 -8.03
N GLY A 60 9.21 0.01 -9.14
CA GLY A 60 10.05 -1.19 -9.16
C GLY A 60 11.46 -0.97 -8.59
N ARG A 61 12.02 0.24 -8.72
CA ARG A 61 13.35 0.59 -8.17
C ARG A 61 13.40 0.69 -6.64
N LEU A 62 12.25 0.75 -5.97
CA LEU A 62 12.15 0.82 -4.52
C LEU A 62 11.87 -0.56 -3.89
N LEU A 63 11.58 -1.57 -4.73
CA LEU A 63 11.38 -2.94 -4.28
C LEU A 63 12.74 -3.57 -3.96
N GLU A 64 12.81 -4.23 -2.81
CA GLU A 64 13.98 -5.00 -2.40
C GLU A 64 13.78 -6.48 -2.76
N PRO A 65 14.81 -7.20 -3.24
CA PRO A 65 14.70 -8.64 -3.50
C PRO A 65 14.23 -9.43 -2.27
N ALA A 66 14.57 -8.97 -1.06
CA ALA A 66 14.16 -9.57 0.19
C ALA A 66 12.62 -9.56 0.38
N TYR A 67 11.88 -8.68 -0.28
CA TYR A 67 10.41 -8.62 -0.13
C TYR A 67 9.69 -9.87 -0.64
N ASP A 68 10.37 -10.79 -1.33
CA ASP A 68 9.77 -12.04 -1.81
C ASP A 68 9.33 -12.99 -0.65
N ASP A 69 10.06 -12.94 0.47
CA ASP A 69 9.82 -13.81 1.62
C ASP A 69 9.37 -13.06 2.88
N GLN A 70 9.17 -11.75 2.80
CA GLN A 70 8.82 -10.93 3.96
C GLN A 70 7.31 -10.78 4.17
N PRO A 71 6.85 -10.69 5.43
CA PRO A 71 5.47 -10.35 5.75
C PRO A 71 5.05 -9.01 5.15
N CYS A 72 3.79 -8.88 4.76
CA CYS A 72 3.21 -7.64 4.24
C CYS A 72 3.41 -6.47 5.21
N GLN A 73 3.27 -6.73 6.50
CA GLN A 73 3.53 -5.74 7.56
C GLN A 73 4.99 -5.28 7.58
N TYR A 74 5.95 -6.19 7.41
CA TYR A 74 7.37 -5.82 7.34
C TYR A 74 7.64 -4.92 6.14
N ILE A 75 7.11 -5.29 4.97
CA ILE A 75 7.27 -4.50 3.74
C ILE A 75 6.72 -3.10 3.93
N PHE A 76 5.51 -2.98 4.48
CA PHE A 76 4.86 -1.69 4.73
C PHE A 76 5.68 -0.81 5.69
N HIS A 77 6.13 -1.35 6.83
CA HIS A 77 6.96 -0.60 7.78
C HIS A 77 8.31 -0.22 7.18
N ASN A 78 8.94 -1.10 6.41
CA ASN A 78 10.22 -0.77 5.78
C ASN A 78 10.08 0.40 4.78
N LEU A 79 8.98 0.47 4.03
CA LEU A 79 8.69 1.62 3.17
C LEU A 79 8.42 2.89 3.98
N GLU A 80 7.73 2.78 5.11
CA GLU A 80 7.53 3.88 6.06
C GLU A 80 8.84 4.38 6.68
N ASP A 81 9.73 3.49 7.10
CA ASP A 81 11.03 3.84 7.66
C ASP A 81 11.94 4.53 6.64
N ARG A 82 11.81 4.18 5.35
CA ARG A 82 12.63 4.74 4.26
C ARG A 82 12.09 6.05 3.70
N PHE A 83 10.77 6.20 3.66
CA PHE A 83 10.11 7.28 2.90
C PHE A 83 9.10 8.11 3.71
N GLY A 84 8.75 7.67 4.92
CA GLY A 84 7.88 8.37 5.84
C GLY A 84 8.50 9.63 6.44
N PRO A 85 7.69 10.45 7.13
CA PRO A 85 8.21 11.64 7.79
C PRO A 85 9.17 11.24 8.92
N GLY A 86 10.35 11.86 8.94
CA GLY A 86 11.41 11.56 9.91
C GLY A 86 12.49 10.60 9.40
N SER A 87 12.34 10.08 8.18
CA SER A 87 13.38 9.36 7.44
C SER A 87 14.40 10.29 6.78
#